data_AF-A0A930YT67-F1
#
_entry.id   AF-A0A930YT67-F1
#
_cell.length_a   1.000
_cell.length_b   1.000
_cell.length_c   1.000
_cell.angle_alpha   90.00
_cell.angle_beta   90.00
_cell.angle_gamma   90.00
#
_symmetry.space_group_name_H-M   'P 1'
#
loop_
_entity.id
_entity.type
_entity.pdbx_description
1 polymer ?
#
loop_
_entity_poly.entity_id
_entity_poly.type
_entity_poly.pdbx_seq_one_letter_code
_entity_poly.pdbx_strand_id
1 'polypeptide(L)'
;IAAAQSAAVAAQGQAHEAKDIGNNALVSANSSVKNVSSTGPLAVSQTGSNVTLSLQSSGAEAGSYGLSESIVAGNNANFAIPRLTVDEFGRITAITQSMVTIQISGGANQGGGFLAAHPIGSIYETTKSFNPSSLGGTWKRLPSLDGFKWERTA
;
A
#
# COMPACT_ATOMS: atom_id res chain seq x y z
N ILE A 1 9.50 15.52 84.20
CA ILE A 1 10.68 14.98 83.47
C ILE A 1 10.37 13.61 82.88
N ALA A 2 9.97 12.61 83.67
CA ALA A 2 9.67 11.26 83.18
C ALA A 2 8.59 11.19 82.08
N ALA A 3 7.45 11.87 82.23
CA ALA A 3 6.39 11.87 81.21
C ALA A 3 6.83 12.48 79.87
N ALA A 4 7.68 13.52 79.90
CA ALA A 4 8.23 14.14 78.70
C ALA A 4 9.24 13.22 77.98
N GLN A 5 10.04 12.46 78.74
CA GLN A 5 10.95 11.45 78.19
C GLN A 5 10.19 10.30 77.54
N SER A 6 9.14 9.77 78.20
CA SER A 6 8.31 8.71 77.61
C SER A 6 7.61 9.16 76.33
N ALA A 7 7.09 10.40 76.30
CA ALA A 7 6.49 10.98 75.10
C ALA A 7 7.51 11.14 73.96
N ALA A 8 8.75 11.57 74.27
CA ALA A 8 9.81 11.71 73.28
C ALA A 8 10.22 10.36 72.67
N VAL A 9 10.32 9.31 73.48
CA VAL A 9 10.62 7.95 73.01
C VAL A 9 9.49 7.41 72.13
N ALA A 10 8.23 7.60 72.52
CA ALA A 10 7.08 7.18 71.72
C ALA A 10 7.04 7.91 70.37
N ALA A 11 7.27 9.22 70.36
CA ALA A 11 7.36 10.01 69.12
C ALA A 11 8.52 9.55 68.24
N GLN A 12 9.67 9.21 68.83
CA GLN A 12 10.81 8.65 68.10
C GLN A 12 10.46 7.29 67.47
N GLY A 13 9.74 6.43 68.18
CA GLY A 13 9.23 5.15 67.65
C GLY A 13 8.32 5.34 66.45
N GLN A 14 7.32 6.22 66.58
CA GLN A 14 6.40 6.57 65.49
C GLN A 14 7.13 7.17 64.28
N ALA A 15 8.16 7.98 64.51
CA ALA A 15 8.97 8.56 63.44
C ALA A 15 9.78 7.49 62.68
N HIS A 16 10.32 6.49 63.38
CA HIS A 16 11.01 5.36 62.73
C HIS A 16 10.03 4.52 61.91
N GLU A 17 8.86 4.17 62.47
CA GLU A 17 7.82 3.42 61.75
C GLU A 17 7.36 4.15 60.48
N ALA A 18 7.15 5.47 60.57
CA ALA A 18 6.78 6.29 59.41
C ALA A 18 7.87 6.31 58.33
N LYS A 19 9.14 6.38 58.74
CA LYS A 19 10.30 6.31 57.84
C LYS A 19 10.36 4.94 57.14
N ASP A 20 10.13 3.86 57.88
CA ASP A 20 10.16 2.50 57.35
C ASP A 20 9.01 2.27 56.36
N ILE A 21 7.80 2.73 56.69
CA ILE A 21 6.64 2.70 55.77
C ILE A 21 6.96 3.49 54.50
N GLY A 22 7.54 4.69 54.62
CA GLY A 22 7.92 5.51 53.47
C GLY A 22 8.95 4.83 52.58
N ASN A 23 9.98 4.22 53.16
CA ASN A 23 10.99 3.47 52.42
C ASN A 23 10.40 2.25 51.72
N ASN A 24 9.55 1.49 52.42
CA ASN A 24 8.88 0.32 51.86
C ASN A 24 7.93 0.68 50.71
N ALA A 25 7.21 1.81 50.83
CA ALA A 25 6.36 2.33 49.77
C ALA A 25 7.18 2.73 48.54
N LEU A 26 8.31 3.42 48.71
CA LEU A 26 9.21 3.79 47.62
C LEU A 26 9.78 2.56 46.91
N VAL A 27 10.24 1.56 47.67
CA VAL A 27 10.74 0.29 47.11
C VAL A 27 9.64 -0.44 46.35
N SER A 28 8.42 -0.49 46.89
CA SER A 28 7.27 -1.15 46.26
C SER A 28 6.87 -0.44 44.96
N ALA A 29 6.83 0.91 44.98
CA ALA A 29 6.56 1.71 43.79
C ALA A 29 7.62 1.51 42.71
N ASN A 30 8.91 1.54 43.08
CA ASN A 30 10.03 1.28 42.18
C ASN A 30 10.03 -0.17 41.62
N SER A 31 9.42 -1.12 42.33
CA SER A 31 9.34 -2.52 41.92
C SER A 31 8.09 -2.87 41.11
N SER A 32 7.14 -1.94 40.96
CA SER A 32 5.82 -2.22 40.35
C SER A 32 5.88 -2.66 38.88
N VAL A 33 6.90 -2.22 38.14
CA VAL A 33 7.25 -2.76 36.81
C VAL A 33 8.65 -3.36 36.91
N LYS A 34 8.69 -4.67 37.18
CA LYS A 34 9.96 -5.35 37.50
C LYS A 34 10.85 -5.54 36.27
N ASN A 35 10.26 -5.86 35.11
CA ASN A 35 10.96 -6.04 33.84
C ASN A 35 10.01 -5.68 32.68
N VAL A 36 10.53 -5.00 31.66
CA VAL A 36 9.90 -4.89 30.34
C VAL A 36 10.89 -5.48 29.35
N SER A 37 10.52 -6.59 28.74
CA SER A 37 11.35 -7.29 27.75
C SER A 37 10.56 -7.47 26.47
N SER A 38 11.25 -7.42 25.34
CA SER A 38 10.67 -7.73 24.04
C SER A 38 11.57 -8.68 23.26
N THR A 39 10.94 -9.53 22.47
CA THR A 39 11.53 -10.08 21.26
C THR A 39 11.00 -9.26 20.09
N GLY A 40 11.66 -9.32 18.92
CA GLY A 40 11.18 -8.60 17.73
C GLY A 40 9.67 -8.80 17.49
N PRO A 41 8.98 -7.82 16.88
CA PRO A 41 9.51 -6.61 16.26
C PRO A 41 9.56 -5.41 17.21
N LEU A 42 9.16 -5.56 18.47
CA LEU A 42 9.22 -4.48 19.45
C LEU A 42 10.62 -4.40 20.05
N ALA A 43 11.16 -3.20 20.17
CA ALA A 43 12.36 -2.89 20.92
C ALA A 43 11.97 -2.15 22.20
N VAL A 44 12.62 -2.50 23.29
CA VAL A 44 12.49 -1.83 24.58
C VAL A 44 13.80 -1.12 24.87
N SER A 45 13.72 0.17 25.23
CA SER A 45 14.86 0.92 25.73
C SER A 45 14.47 1.67 26.99
N GLN A 46 15.36 1.71 27.98
CA GLN A 46 15.17 2.48 29.20
C GLN A 46 16.21 3.61 29.27
N THR A 47 15.73 4.83 29.50
CA THR A 47 16.58 6.00 29.74
C THR A 47 16.07 6.71 30.99
N GLY A 48 16.83 6.62 32.09
CA GLY A 48 16.36 7.06 33.40
C GLY A 48 15.09 6.32 33.81
N SER A 49 14.04 7.07 34.19
CA SER A 49 12.74 6.51 34.59
C SER A 49 11.79 6.22 33.43
N ASN A 50 12.16 6.57 32.19
CA ASN A 50 11.30 6.37 31.02
C ASN A 50 11.62 5.04 30.34
N VAL A 51 10.57 4.25 30.08
CA VAL A 51 10.63 3.06 29.23
C VAL A 51 9.99 3.40 27.89
N THR A 52 10.75 3.27 26.81
CA THR A 52 10.26 3.47 25.45
C THR A 52 10.07 2.11 24.79
N LEU A 53 8.88 1.92 24.21
CA LEU A 53 8.56 0.82 23.33
C LEU A 53 8.54 1.37 21.89
N SER A 54 9.36 0.80 21.02
CA SER A 54 9.40 1.18 19.61
C SER A 54 9.25 -0.04 18.72
N LEU A 55 8.60 0.13 17.57
CA LEU A 55 8.65 -0.87 16.53
C LEU A 55 10.01 -0.76 15.83
N GLN A 56 10.74 -1.87 15.75
CA GLN A 56 11.97 -1.93 14.97
C GLN A 56 11.68 -1.61 13.50
N SER A 57 12.67 -1.07 12.80
CA SER A 57 12.56 -0.82 11.36
C SER A 57 12.08 -2.10 10.66
N SER A 58 11.07 -1.95 9.81
CA SER A 58 10.60 -3.03 8.94
C SER A 58 11.64 -3.38 7.89
N GLY A 59 12.40 -2.40 7.40
CA GLY A 59 13.19 -2.53 6.18
C GLY A 59 12.39 -2.21 4.91
N ALA A 60 11.07 -2.01 5.01
CA ALA A 60 10.26 -1.48 3.93
C ALA A 60 10.50 0.03 3.78
N GLU A 61 10.67 0.50 2.55
CA GLU A 61 10.78 1.92 2.26
C GLU A 61 9.42 2.61 2.40
N ALA A 62 9.40 3.85 2.87
CA ALA A 62 8.18 4.61 3.04
C ALA A 62 7.71 5.15 1.67
N GLY A 63 6.46 4.86 1.31
CA GLY A 63 5.87 5.32 0.05
C GLY A 63 4.58 4.61 -0.31
N SER A 64 4.01 4.99 -1.45
CA SER A 64 2.86 4.31 -2.05
C SER A 64 3.33 3.19 -2.96
N TYR A 65 2.74 2.01 -2.82
CA TYR A 65 3.04 0.87 -3.68
C TYR A 65 1.80 0.45 -4.45
N GLY A 66 1.96 0.31 -5.75
CA GLY A 66 0.89 -0.02 -6.68
C GLY A 66 0.30 1.24 -7.31
N LEU A 67 -0.86 1.09 -7.93
CA LEU A 67 -1.54 2.17 -8.61
C LEU A 67 -2.22 3.12 -7.63
N SER A 68 -1.96 4.42 -7.76
CA SER A 68 -2.69 5.47 -7.03
C SER A 68 -4.01 5.86 -7.71
N GLU A 69 -4.19 5.47 -8.98
CA GLU A 69 -5.35 5.80 -9.81
C GLU A 69 -5.69 4.62 -10.74
N SER A 70 -6.93 4.58 -11.22
CA SER A 70 -7.35 3.61 -12.23
C SER A 70 -6.60 3.83 -13.54
N ILE A 71 -6.14 2.75 -14.16
CA ILE A 71 -5.63 2.81 -15.54
C ILE A 71 -6.75 2.54 -16.52
N VAL A 72 -6.79 3.28 -17.63
CA VAL A 72 -7.55 2.85 -18.81
C VAL A 72 -6.67 1.85 -19.56
N ALA A 73 -7.05 0.57 -19.52
CA ALA A 73 -6.25 -0.50 -20.12
C ALA A 73 -6.31 -0.47 -21.66
N GLY A 74 -5.18 -0.15 -22.29
CA GLY A 74 -4.93 -0.32 -23.73
C GLY A 74 -4.02 -1.52 -24.02
N ASN A 75 -3.76 -1.81 -25.29
CA ASN A 75 -2.74 -2.80 -25.67
C ASN A 75 -1.36 -2.33 -25.20
N ASN A 76 -0.57 -3.22 -24.60
CA ASN A 76 0.69 -2.91 -23.92
C ASN A 76 0.53 -1.97 -22.71
N ALA A 77 -0.64 -1.89 -22.09
CA ALA A 77 -0.76 -1.20 -20.81
C ALA A 77 0.03 -1.95 -19.73
N ASN A 78 0.77 -1.17 -18.93
CA ASN A 78 1.63 -1.67 -17.88
C ASN A 78 1.17 -1.11 -16.54
N PHE A 79 1.05 -1.97 -15.52
CA PHE A 79 0.84 -1.51 -14.16
C PHE A 79 1.61 -2.35 -13.16
N ALA A 80 2.04 -1.67 -12.10
CA ALA A 80 2.79 -2.27 -11.01
C ALA A 80 1.82 -2.90 -10.00
N ILE A 81 2.04 -4.16 -9.67
CA ILE A 81 1.40 -4.82 -8.52
C ILE A 81 2.40 -4.94 -7.37
N PRO A 82 2.03 -4.56 -6.13
CA PRO A 82 2.91 -4.76 -4.98
C PRO A 82 3.13 -6.25 -4.67
N ARG A 83 4.35 -6.59 -4.27
CA ARG A 83 4.72 -7.87 -3.66
C ARG A 83 5.36 -7.59 -2.30
N LEU A 84 4.77 -8.18 -1.27
CA LEU A 84 5.14 -7.97 0.14
C LEU A 84 5.86 -9.20 0.68
N THR A 85 6.80 -8.99 1.58
CA THR A 85 7.35 -10.04 2.45
C THR A 85 7.01 -9.69 3.90
N VAL A 86 6.63 -10.69 4.69
CA VAL A 86 6.34 -10.54 6.12
C VAL A 86 7.29 -11.39 6.96
N ASP A 87 7.58 -10.96 8.18
CA ASP A 87 8.29 -11.77 9.17
C ASP A 87 7.35 -12.74 9.91
N GLU A 88 7.92 -13.53 10.82
CA GLU A 88 7.16 -14.49 11.65
C GLU A 88 6.11 -13.83 12.56
N PHE A 89 6.23 -12.51 12.76
CA PHE A 89 5.30 -11.71 13.56
C PHE A 89 4.26 -10.98 12.71
N GLY A 90 4.24 -11.20 11.39
CA GLY A 90 3.28 -10.61 10.46
C GLY A 90 3.57 -9.16 10.06
N ARG A 91 4.72 -8.60 10.43
CA ARG A 91 5.12 -7.26 10.00
C ARG A 91 5.70 -7.33 8.58
N ILE A 92 5.31 -6.39 7.72
CA ILE A 92 5.91 -6.24 6.38
C ILE A 92 7.37 -5.84 6.54
N THR A 93 8.30 -6.58 5.91
CA THR A 93 9.75 -6.33 5.98
C THR A 93 10.38 -5.88 4.68
N ALA A 94 9.70 -6.10 3.57
CA ALA A 94 10.10 -5.60 2.26
C ALA A 94 8.88 -5.43 1.37
N ILE A 95 8.91 -4.38 0.55
CA ILE A 95 7.91 -4.14 -0.48
C ILE A 95 8.64 -3.97 -1.80
N THR A 96 8.26 -4.78 -2.77
CA THR A 96 8.75 -4.74 -4.15
C THR A 96 7.56 -4.65 -5.09
N GLN A 97 7.80 -4.43 -6.39
CA GLN A 97 6.73 -4.40 -7.38
C GLN A 97 7.04 -5.36 -8.52
N SER A 98 6.00 -5.96 -9.07
CA SER A 98 6.06 -6.69 -10.34
C SER A 98 5.24 -5.94 -11.38
N MET A 99 5.74 -5.89 -12.61
CA MET A 99 5.03 -5.27 -13.72
C MET A 99 4.13 -6.30 -14.38
N VAL A 100 2.82 -6.01 -14.41
CA VAL A 100 1.87 -6.72 -15.27
C VAL A 100 1.78 -5.96 -16.58
N THR A 101 1.87 -6.69 -17.70
CA THR A 101 1.65 -6.13 -19.03
C THR A 101 0.41 -6.77 -19.63
N ILE A 102 -0.56 -5.95 -20.05
CA ILE A 102 -1.73 -6.41 -20.76
C ILE A 102 -1.38 -6.54 -22.24
N GLN A 103 -1.43 -7.77 -22.76
CA GLN A 103 -1.28 -8.07 -24.18
C GLN A 103 -2.67 -8.39 -24.75
N ILE A 104 -3.20 -7.51 -25.58
CA ILE A 104 -4.48 -7.74 -26.27
C ILE A 104 -4.14 -8.27 -27.66
N SER A 105 -4.16 -9.61 -27.80
CA SER A 105 -4.02 -10.25 -29.11
C SER A 105 -5.27 -10.01 -29.95
N GLY A 106 -5.10 -9.43 -31.14
CA GLY A 106 -6.23 -9.01 -31.99
C GLY A 106 -6.83 -7.66 -31.62
N GLY A 107 -5.99 -6.76 -31.07
CA GLY A 107 -6.36 -5.47 -30.49
C GLY A 107 -7.52 -4.74 -31.17
N ALA A 108 -8.25 -3.99 -30.36
CA ALA A 108 -9.32 -3.07 -30.73
C ALA A 108 -8.88 -1.92 -31.65
N ASN A 109 -7.96 -2.15 -32.59
CA ASN A 109 -8.04 -1.49 -33.87
C ASN A 109 -9.33 -2.00 -34.52
N GLN A 110 -10.41 -1.24 -34.38
CA GLN A 110 -11.64 -1.43 -35.15
C GLN A 110 -11.35 -1.64 -36.65
N GLY A 111 -10.19 -1.17 -37.13
CA GLY A 111 -9.68 -1.45 -38.47
C GLY A 111 -9.13 -2.84 -38.74
N GLY A 112 -8.53 -3.54 -37.78
CA GLY A 112 -7.94 -4.86 -38.05
C GLY A 112 -8.98 -5.89 -38.49
N GLY A 113 -10.05 -6.05 -37.70
CA GLY A 113 -11.18 -6.92 -38.03
C GLY A 113 -11.93 -6.44 -39.28
N PHE A 114 -12.12 -5.13 -39.43
CA PHE A 114 -12.78 -4.56 -40.61
C PHE A 114 -11.99 -4.83 -41.90
N LEU A 115 -10.66 -4.65 -41.89
CA LEU A 115 -9.80 -4.92 -43.04
C LEU A 115 -9.66 -6.42 -43.33
N ALA A 116 -9.77 -7.29 -42.32
CA ALA A 116 -9.81 -8.74 -42.53
C ALA A 116 -11.13 -9.18 -43.21
N ALA A 117 -12.26 -8.60 -42.81
CA ALA A 117 -13.57 -8.86 -43.41
C ALA A 117 -13.72 -8.24 -44.81
N HIS A 118 -12.92 -7.22 -45.14
CA HIS A 118 -12.92 -6.56 -46.44
C HIS A 118 -11.52 -6.60 -47.09
N PRO A 119 -11.08 -7.74 -47.66
CA PRO A 119 -9.83 -7.83 -48.42
C PRO A 119 -9.72 -6.80 -49.56
N ILE A 120 -8.52 -6.56 -50.09
CA ILE A 120 -8.32 -5.72 -51.29
C ILE A 120 -9.22 -6.21 -52.43
N GLY A 121 -9.91 -5.29 -53.10
CA GLY A 121 -10.96 -5.57 -54.10
C GLY A 121 -12.38 -5.66 -53.52
N SER A 122 -12.54 -5.65 -52.19
CA SER A 122 -13.87 -5.63 -51.55
C SER A 122 -14.59 -4.32 -51.81
N ILE A 123 -15.90 -4.41 -52.01
CA ILE A 123 -16.80 -3.25 -52.09
C ILE A 123 -17.49 -3.06 -50.76
N TYR A 124 -17.31 -1.89 -50.15
CA TYR A 124 -18.07 -1.44 -48.99
C TYR A 124 -19.14 -0.45 -49.43
N GLU A 125 -20.39 -0.73 -49.07
CA GLU A 125 -21.55 0.10 -49.40
C GLU A 125 -22.23 0.58 -48.13
N THR A 126 -22.60 1.87 -48.11
CA THR A 126 -23.27 2.48 -46.96
C THR A 126 -24.22 3.58 -47.40
N THR A 127 -25.29 3.80 -46.65
CA THR A 127 -26.26 4.89 -46.89
C THR A 127 -25.82 6.20 -46.23
N LYS A 128 -24.79 6.16 -45.38
CA LYS A 128 -24.24 7.35 -44.70
C LYS A 128 -23.06 7.91 -45.48
N SER A 129 -22.87 9.23 -45.43
CA SER A 129 -21.64 9.86 -45.93
C SER A 129 -20.46 9.50 -45.02
N PHE A 130 -19.91 8.31 -45.22
CA PHE A 130 -18.84 7.73 -44.42
C PHE A 130 -17.72 7.23 -45.33
N ASN A 131 -16.48 7.61 -45.02
CA ASN A 131 -15.29 7.13 -45.71
C ASN A 131 -14.63 6.00 -44.88
N PRO A 132 -14.57 4.76 -45.40
CA PRO A 132 -14.01 3.61 -44.69
C PRO A 132 -12.52 3.74 -44.34
N SER A 133 -11.77 4.65 -44.98
CA SER A 133 -10.37 4.90 -44.62
C SER A 133 -10.18 5.33 -43.16
N SER A 134 -11.24 5.83 -42.50
CA SER A 134 -11.23 6.11 -41.06
C SER A 134 -11.15 4.85 -40.19
N LEU A 135 -11.52 3.68 -40.72
CA LEU A 135 -11.31 2.35 -40.15
C LEU A 135 -10.05 1.69 -40.70
N GLY A 136 -9.18 2.43 -41.41
CA GLY A 136 -7.95 1.91 -42.02
C GLY A 136 -8.12 1.46 -43.48
N GLY A 137 -7.00 1.04 -44.08
CA GLY A 137 -6.92 0.69 -45.50
C GLY A 137 -6.99 1.91 -46.42
N THR A 138 -6.84 1.65 -47.72
CA THR A 138 -6.99 2.65 -48.78
C THR A 138 -8.22 2.31 -49.61
N TRP A 139 -9.10 3.29 -49.78
CA TRP A 139 -10.40 3.12 -50.41
C TRP A 139 -10.61 4.14 -51.52
N LYS A 140 -11.09 3.66 -52.67
CA LYS A 140 -11.46 4.48 -53.81
C LYS A 140 -12.98 4.58 -53.88
N ARG A 141 -13.49 5.82 -53.91
CA ARG A 141 -14.92 6.09 -54.13
C ARG A 141 -15.34 5.58 -55.51
N LEU A 142 -16.40 4.79 -55.58
CA LEU A 142 -17.02 4.38 -56.84
C LEU A 142 -18.28 5.21 -57.12
N PRO A 143 -18.62 5.45 -58.40
CA PRO A 143 -19.94 5.95 -58.76
C PRO A 143 -21.04 4.99 -58.29
N SER A 144 -22.10 5.52 -57.69
CA SER A 144 -23.27 4.74 -57.26
C SER A 144 -24.55 5.54 -57.49
N LEU A 145 -25.62 4.85 -57.90
CA LEU A 145 -26.94 5.43 -58.09
C LEU A 145 -27.61 5.75 -56.74
N ASP A 146 -27.40 4.88 -55.75
CA ASP A 146 -27.88 5.05 -54.37
C ASP A 146 -26.73 4.79 -53.37
N GLY A 147 -26.72 5.56 -52.29
CA GLY A 147 -25.72 5.44 -51.23
C GLY A 147 -24.28 5.78 -51.66
N PHE A 148 -23.33 5.32 -50.86
CA PHE A 148 -21.90 5.57 -50.96
C PHE A 148 -21.18 4.24 -51.11
N LYS A 149 -20.54 4.00 -52.26
CA LYS A 149 -19.74 2.79 -52.51
C LYS A 149 -18.25 3.09 -52.56
N TRP A 150 -17.46 2.19 -52.00
CA TRP A 150 -16.01 2.27 -51.92
C TRP A 150 -15.38 0.93 -52.26
N GLU A 151 -14.35 0.92 -53.09
CA GLU A 151 -13.52 -0.24 -53.36
C GLU A 151 -12.22 -0.15 -52.56
N ARG A 152 -11.84 -1.23 -51.88
CA ARG A 152 -10.55 -1.27 -51.19
C ARG A 152 -9.42 -1.51 -52.19
N THR A 153 -8.45 -0.61 -52.24
CA THR A 153 -7.32 -0.69 -53.19
C THR A 153 -5.99 -1.04 -52.52
N ALA A 154 -5.87 -0.89 -51.20
CA ALA A 154 -4.73 -1.35 -50.38
C ALA A 154 -5.14 -1.55 -48.91
#